data_AF-R9UPM3-F1
#
_entry.id   AF-R9UPM3-F1
#
_cell.length_a   1.000
_cell.length_b   1.000
_cell.length_c   1.000
_cell.angle_alpha   90.00
_cell.angle_beta   90.00
_cell.angle_gamma   90.00
#
_symmetry.space_group_name_H-M   'P 1'
#
loop_
_entity.id
_entity.type
_entity.pdbx_description
1 polymer ?
#
loop_
_entity_poly.entity_id
_entity_poly.type
_entity_poly.pdbx_seq_one_letter_code
_entity_poly.pdbx_strand_id
1 'polypeptide(L)' 'DINGKLFLPKYTLSQDVCTYRDFIYRTVEIPGCPHHVGPY' A
#
# COMPACT_ATOMS: atom_id res chain seq x y z
N ASP A 1 -30.91 -10.77 8.63
CA ASP A 1 -29.58 -10.57 8.03
C ASP A 1 -28.54 -10.55 9.15
N ILE A 2 -28.02 -11.72 9.52
CA ILE A 2 -27.03 -11.86 10.59
C ILE A 2 -25.67 -11.95 9.90
N ASN A 3 -24.86 -10.92 10.06
CA ASN A 3 -23.53 -10.82 9.45
C ASN A 3 -22.61 -11.90 10.08
N GLY A 4 -22.62 -13.12 9.53
CA GLY A 4 -21.91 -14.30 10.06
C GLY A 4 -20.39 -14.15 10.14
N LYS A 5 -19.83 -13.06 9.59
CA LYS A 5 -18.42 -12.70 9.69
C LYS A 5 -17.97 -12.42 11.14
N LEU A 6 -18.88 -12.06 12.05
CA LEU A 6 -18.54 -11.78 13.46
C LEU A 6 -18.04 -13.03 14.21
N PHE A 7 -18.45 -14.22 13.77
CA PHE A 7 -18.12 -15.49 14.42
C PHE A 7 -16.92 -16.20 13.79
N LEU A 8 -16.34 -15.61 12.74
CA LEU A 8 -15.19 -16.18 12.06
C LEU A 8 -13.90 -15.79 12.81
N PRO A 9 -13.03 -16.75 13.14
CA PRO A 9 -11.70 -16.45 13.66
C PRO A 9 -10.93 -15.50 12.74
N LYS A 10 -10.13 -14.58 13.30
CA LYS A 10 -9.47 -13.52 12.51
C LYS A 10 -8.64 -14.03 11.33
N TYR A 11 -8.08 -15.24 11.42
CA TYR A 11 -7.29 -15.84 10.34
C TYR A 11 -8.15 -16.27 9.12
N THR A 12 -9.44 -16.53 9.29
CA THR A 12 -10.38 -16.79 8.16
C THR A 12 -10.99 -15.52 7.59
N LEU A 13 -10.83 -14.38 8.27
CA LEU A 13 -11.16 -13.05 7.75
C LEU A 13 -10.03 -12.45 6.88
N SER A 14 -8.90 -13.14 6.75
CA SER A 14 -7.85 -12.76 5.81
C SER A 14 -8.38 -12.84 4.38
N GLN A 15 -8.23 -11.76 3.62
CA GLN A 15 -8.63 -11.67 2.23
C GLN A 15 -7.40 -11.57 1.35
N ASP A 16 -7.40 -12.35 0.28
CA ASP A 16 -6.43 -12.17 -0.79
C ASP A 16 -6.83 -10.91 -1.59
N VAL A 17 -6.06 -9.85 -1.43
CA VAL A 17 -6.25 -8.60 -2.15
C VAL A 17 -5.22 -8.49 -3.28
N CYS A 18 -5.64 -7.95 -4.43
CA CYS A 18 -4.71 -7.71 -5.54
C CYS A 18 -3.70 -6.63 -5.14
N THR A 19 -2.41 -6.98 -5.12
CA THR A 19 -1.29 -6.07 -4.79
C THR A 19 -0.05 -6.46 -5.59
N TYR A 20 0.96 -5.57 -5.60
CA TYR A 20 2.26 -5.89 -6.15
C TYR A 20 2.90 -7.02 -5.36
N ARG A 21 3.25 -8.11 -6.05
CA ARG A 21 4.00 -9.23 -5.48
C ARG A 21 5.46 -8.83 -5.23
N ASP A 22 6.04 -8.13 -6.20
CA ASP A 22 7.41 -7.64 -6.20
C ASP A 22 7.43 -6.24 -6.81
N PHE A 23 8.32 -5.37 -6.32
CA PHE A 23 8.49 -4.01 -6.83
C PHE A 23 9.93 -3.52 -6.62
N ILE A 24 10.31 -2.48 -7.39
CA ILE A 24 11.63 -1.87 -7.33
C ILE A 24 11.45 -0.38 -7.02
N TYR A 25 12.23 0.14 -6.07
CA TYR A 25 12.30 1.58 -5.83
C TYR A 25 13.13 2.27 -6.90
N ARG A 26 12.59 3.34 -7.47
CA ARG A 26 13.30 4.23 -8.39
C ARG A 26 13.17 5.66 -7.90
N THR A 27 14.30 6.32 -7.73
CA THR A 27 14.37 7.75 -7.43
C THR A 27 14.26 8.55 -8.73
N VAL A 28 13.47 9.61 -8.70
CA VAL A 28 13.31 10.55 -9.82
C VAL A 28 13.49 11.96 -9.31
N GLU A 29 13.95 12.87 -10.16
CA GLU A 29 14.03 14.29 -9.83
C GLU A 29 12.64 14.93 -9.93
N ILE A 30 12.21 15.59 -8.86
CA ILE A 30 10.96 16.36 -8.84
C ILE A 30 11.20 17.73 -9.49
N PRO A 31 10.48 18.10 -10.57
CA PRO A 31 10.66 19.39 -11.21
C PRO A 31 10.15 20.53 -10.32
N GLY A 32 10.81 21.69 -10.40
CA GLY A 32 10.35 22.93 -9.75
C GLY A 32 10.78 23.08 -8.28
N CYS A 33 11.73 22.29 -7.80
CA CYS A 33 12.23 22.43 -6.43
C CYS A 33 12.86 23.83 -6.18
N PRO A 34 12.61 24.46 -5.02
CA PRO A 34 13.26 25.71 -4.62
C PRO A 34 14.78 25.56 -4.48
N HIS A 35 15.49 26.69 -4.56
CA HIS A 35 16.92 26.72 -4.23
C HIS A 35 17.17 26.16 -2.82
N HIS A 36 18.15 25.26 -2.70
CA HIS A 36 18.55 24.54 -1.48
C HIS A 36 17.65 23.37 -1.05
N VAL A 37 16.76 22.89 -1.91
CA VAL A 37 16.03 21.62 -1.70
C VAL A 37 16.58 20.56 -2.64
N GLY A 38 16.96 19.39 -2.11
CA GLY A 38 17.30 18.23 -2.92
C GLY A 38 16.06 17.75 -3.67
N PRO A 39 16.12 17.56 -5.00
CA PRO A 39 14.94 17.18 -5.79
C PRO A 39 14.61 15.67 -5.72
N TYR A 40 15.19 14.93 -4.77
CA TYR A 40 15.19 13.47 -4.70
C TYR A 40 15.02 12.93 -3.27
#